data_AF-A0A1V5ITB6-F1
#
_entry.id   AF-A0A1V5ITB6-F1
#
_cell.length_a   1.000
_cell.length_b   1.000
_cell.length_c   1.000
_cell.angle_alpha   90.00
_cell.angle_beta   90.00
_cell.angle_gamma   90.00
#
_symmetry.space_group_name_H-M   'P 1'
#
loop_
_entity.id
_entity.type
_entity.pdbx_description
1 polymer ?
#
loop_
_entity_poly.entity_id
_entity_poly.type
_entity_poly.pdbx_seq_one_letter_code
_entity_poly.pdbx_strand_id
1 'polypeptide(L)'
;MQKYAWDHEGRFPPRLSHLVAQGYLPAKGLVSSADPSGGKEGGVPDAYSEWGQAKETDEPGSSYLYEFSEAVCQWDWKSYLGGKPSQSDVDSNRDGTVTWAEAKSWQLTHGDTTQQPTSRAYAKHRFPIVRCYWYDYPHAGANPESRCTVNLSVDLQTVFVAQPWWEKDRP
;
A
#
# COMPACT_ATOMS: atom_id res chain seq x y z
N MET A 1 -12.53 4.53 -4.56
CA MET A 1 -11.82 5.11 -3.39
C MET A 1 -12.46 6.39 -2.89
N GLN A 2 -12.40 7.53 -3.60
CA GLN A 2 -12.97 8.80 -3.12
C GLN A 2 -14.44 8.70 -2.69
N LYS A 3 -15.31 8.16 -3.57
CA LYS A 3 -16.74 7.98 -3.26
C LYS A 3 -16.96 7.06 -2.05
N TYR A 4 -16.19 5.96 -1.94
CA TYR A 4 -16.24 5.07 -0.78
C TYR A 4 -15.90 5.85 0.50
N ALA A 5 -14.78 6.58 0.51
CA ALA A 5 -14.38 7.35 1.67
C ALA A 5 -15.44 8.39 2.08
N TRP A 6 -16.09 9.05 1.11
CA TRP A 6 -17.20 9.96 1.39
C TRP A 6 -18.38 9.25 2.06
N ASP A 7 -18.83 8.13 1.49
CA ASP A 7 -19.97 7.36 1.99
C ASP A 7 -19.66 6.64 3.33
N HIS A 8 -18.38 6.53 3.70
CA HIS A 8 -17.89 5.83 4.90
C HIS A 8 -17.09 6.73 5.85
N GLU A 9 -17.44 8.02 5.95
CA GLU A 9 -16.89 8.96 6.96
C GLU A 9 -15.35 9.08 6.96
N GLY A 10 -14.76 9.07 5.76
CA GLY A 10 -13.32 9.16 5.54
C GLY A 10 -12.57 7.84 5.72
N ARG A 11 -13.25 6.72 6.01
CA ARG A 11 -12.63 5.40 6.13
C ARG A 11 -12.26 4.82 4.78
N PHE A 12 -11.16 4.07 4.75
CA PHE A 12 -10.75 3.30 3.58
C PHE A 12 -11.41 1.92 3.56
N PRO A 13 -11.59 1.29 2.38
CA PRO A 13 -12.11 -0.06 2.33
C PRO A 13 -11.15 -1.04 3.00
N PRO A 14 -11.63 -2.13 3.61
CA PRO A 14 -10.74 -3.10 4.26
C PRO A 14 -9.84 -3.84 3.26
N ARG A 15 -10.27 -3.88 1.99
CA ARG A 15 -9.58 -4.48 0.85
C ARG A 15 -10.13 -3.91 -0.46
N LEU A 16 -9.39 -3.94 -1.55
CA LEU A 16 -9.83 -3.34 -2.82
C LEU A 16 -11.02 -4.07 -3.44
N SER A 17 -11.14 -5.40 -3.27
CA SER A 17 -12.31 -6.15 -3.75
C SER A 17 -13.64 -5.69 -3.13
N HIS A 18 -13.63 -5.04 -1.96
CA HIS A 18 -14.84 -4.44 -1.39
C HIS A 18 -15.41 -3.31 -2.27
N LEU A 19 -14.57 -2.56 -2.99
CA LEU A 19 -15.04 -1.54 -3.92
C LEU A 19 -15.88 -2.17 -5.04
N VAL A 20 -15.55 -3.39 -5.46
CA VAL A 20 -16.32 -4.14 -6.46
C VAL A 20 -17.59 -4.71 -5.85
N ALA A 21 -17.47 -5.39 -4.70
CA ALA A 21 -18.61 -5.98 -4.02
C ALA A 21 -19.71 -4.96 -3.66
N GLN A 22 -19.31 -3.73 -3.34
CA GLN A 22 -20.21 -2.64 -2.97
C GLN A 22 -20.59 -1.74 -4.17
N GLY A 23 -20.17 -2.07 -5.40
CA GLY A 23 -20.57 -1.36 -6.60
C GLY A 23 -19.91 0.01 -6.83
N TYR A 24 -18.84 0.33 -6.10
CA TYR A 24 -18.04 1.55 -6.32
C TYR A 24 -17.09 1.46 -7.52
N LEU A 25 -16.75 0.24 -7.95
CA LEU A 25 -15.81 -0.03 -9.03
C LEU A 25 -16.24 -1.29 -9.80
N PRO A 26 -16.17 -1.32 -11.15
CA PRO A 26 -16.33 -2.57 -11.88
C PRO A 26 -15.14 -3.50 -11.61
N ALA A 27 -15.32 -4.82 -11.68
CA ALA A 27 -14.25 -5.80 -11.43
C ALA A 27 -12.98 -5.54 -12.27
N LYS A 28 -13.15 -5.16 -13.54
CA LYS A 28 -12.03 -4.79 -14.44
C LYS A 28 -11.20 -3.59 -13.96
N GLY A 29 -11.73 -2.78 -13.04
CA GLY A 29 -11.00 -1.66 -12.44
C GLY A 29 -9.93 -2.09 -11.43
N LEU A 30 -9.95 -3.36 -11.00
CA LEU A 30 -8.88 -3.94 -10.19
C LEU A 30 -7.75 -4.54 -11.03
N VAL A 31 -7.88 -4.56 -12.36
CA VAL A 31 -6.88 -5.11 -13.25
C VAL A 31 -6.19 -3.98 -14.00
N SER A 32 -4.87 -3.86 -13.84
CA SER A 32 -4.06 -2.90 -14.57
C SER A 32 -4.02 -3.29 -16.05
N SER A 33 -4.09 -2.30 -16.96
CA SER A 33 -3.93 -2.55 -18.40
C SER A 33 -2.54 -3.05 -18.77
N ALA A 34 -1.55 -2.85 -17.89
CA ALA A 34 -0.19 -3.32 -18.06
C ALA A 34 0.07 -4.70 -17.44
N ASP A 35 -0.93 -5.31 -16.78
CA ASP A 35 -0.85 -6.63 -16.19
C ASP A 35 -1.34 -7.72 -17.18
N PRO A 36 -0.44 -8.50 -17.80
CA PRO A 36 -0.82 -9.57 -18.71
C PRO A 36 -1.42 -10.79 -18.00
N SER A 37 -1.22 -10.93 -16.69
CA SER A 37 -1.77 -12.05 -15.90
C SER A 37 -3.28 -11.89 -15.65
N GLY A 38 -3.78 -10.65 -15.73
CA GLY A 38 -5.15 -10.29 -15.41
C GLY A 38 -5.45 -10.34 -13.91
N GLY A 39 -4.50 -9.88 -13.08
CA GLY A 39 -4.60 -9.87 -11.62
C GLY A 39 -4.35 -11.22 -10.96
N LYS A 40 -3.80 -12.20 -11.68
CA LYS A 40 -3.52 -13.55 -11.14
C LYS A 40 -2.23 -13.60 -10.33
N GLU A 41 -1.29 -12.70 -10.64
CA GLU A 41 -0.01 -12.59 -9.96
C GLU A 41 0.00 -11.52 -8.86
N GLY A 42 -1.14 -10.86 -8.60
CA GLY A 42 -1.30 -9.92 -7.49
C GLY A 42 -0.74 -8.53 -7.77
N GLY A 43 -0.51 -7.78 -6.68
CA GLY A 43 -0.09 -6.38 -6.73
C GLY A 43 1.37 -6.16 -7.12
N VAL A 44 2.21 -7.20 -6.95
CA VAL A 44 3.66 -7.14 -7.17
C VAL A 44 4.08 -8.28 -8.11
N PRO A 45 4.38 -7.99 -9.39
CA PRO A 45 4.74 -9.01 -10.38
C PRO A 45 6.05 -9.71 -10.07
N ASP A 46 6.23 -10.92 -10.63
CA ASP A 46 7.40 -11.81 -10.47
C ASP A 46 7.72 -12.25 -9.04
N ALA A 47 6.91 -11.83 -8.05
CA ALA A 47 7.17 -12.00 -6.63
C ALA A 47 8.67 -11.85 -6.34
N TYR A 48 9.18 -10.60 -6.33
CA TYR A 48 10.50 -10.31 -5.74
C TYR A 48 10.63 -11.17 -4.50
N SER A 49 11.47 -12.20 -4.54
CA SER A 49 11.49 -13.24 -3.50
C SER A 49 11.88 -12.66 -2.14
N GLU A 50 12.45 -11.45 -2.14
CA GLU A 50 12.80 -10.61 -1.01
C GLU A 50 11.62 -9.79 -0.44
N TRP A 51 10.52 -9.64 -1.17
CA TRP A 51 9.30 -8.87 -0.80
C TRP A 51 8.19 -9.79 -0.28
N GLY A 52 8.52 -10.65 0.68
CA GLY A 52 7.53 -11.53 1.36
C GLY A 52 6.33 -10.78 1.98
N GLN A 53 6.43 -9.46 2.11
CA GLN A 53 5.42 -8.56 2.66
C GLN A 53 4.15 -8.41 1.80
N ALA A 54 4.23 -8.55 0.47
CA ALA A 54 3.07 -8.30 -0.40
C ALA A 54 1.98 -9.39 -0.34
N LYS A 55 2.37 -10.63 -0.02
CA LYS A 55 1.47 -11.80 -0.06
C LYS A 55 0.28 -11.69 0.89
N GLU A 56 0.46 -11.04 2.03
CA GLU A 56 -0.62 -10.84 3.02
C GLU A 56 -1.73 -9.94 2.46
N THR A 57 -1.35 -9.00 1.60
CA THR A 57 -2.25 -7.98 1.03
C THR A 57 -2.78 -8.33 -0.35
N ASP A 58 -2.26 -9.38 -0.99
CA ASP A 58 -2.65 -9.78 -2.33
C ASP A 58 -4.08 -10.31 -2.37
N GLU A 59 -4.85 -9.79 -3.33
CA GLU A 59 -6.23 -10.20 -3.57
C GLU A 59 -6.34 -10.88 -4.95
N PRO A 60 -6.98 -12.05 -5.06
CA PRO A 60 -7.22 -12.69 -6.35
C PRO A 60 -7.96 -11.76 -7.31
N GLY A 61 -7.40 -11.55 -8.52
CA GLY A 61 -8.00 -10.69 -9.53
C GLY A 61 -7.71 -9.20 -9.34
N SER A 62 -6.73 -8.85 -8.51
CA SER A 62 -6.21 -7.49 -8.35
C SER A 62 -4.77 -7.40 -8.84
N SER A 63 -4.48 -6.39 -9.66
CA SER A 63 -3.11 -6.02 -10.07
C SER A 63 -2.47 -4.99 -9.15
N TYR A 64 -3.10 -4.65 -8.03
CA TYR A 64 -2.68 -3.54 -7.19
C TYR A 64 -2.30 -3.99 -5.79
N LEU A 65 -1.19 -3.47 -5.27
CA LEU A 65 -0.87 -3.56 -3.85
C LEU A 65 -1.68 -2.49 -3.10
N TYR A 66 -2.32 -2.92 -2.01
CA TYR A 66 -3.13 -2.06 -1.16
C TYR A 66 -2.47 -1.88 0.21
N GLU A 67 -1.88 -0.71 0.44
CA GLU A 67 -1.08 -0.44 1.63
C GLU A 67 -1.94 -0.47 2.91
N PHE A 68 -3.21 -0.06 2.84
CA PHE A 68 -4.12 0.01 3.98
C PHE A 68 -5.06 -1.21 4.08
N SER A 69 -4.56 -2.40 3.76
CA SER A 69 -5.31 -3.65 3.90
C SER A 69 -5.61 -3.98 5.37
N GLU A 70 -6.76 -4.59 5.65
CA GLU A 70 -7.06 -5.19 6.96
C GLU A 70 -6.39 -6.56 7.17
N ALA A 71 -5.57 -7.02 6.24
CA ALA A 71 -4.75 -8.21 6.46
C ALA A 71 -3.87 -8.03 7.70
N VAL A 72 -3.74 -9.09 8.50
CA VAL A 72 -2.84 -9.12 9.66
C VAL A 72 -1.42 -8.94 9.17
N CYS A 73 -0.72 -7.97 9.76
CA CYS A 73 0.64 -7.61 9.45
C CYS A 73 1.60 -8.59 10.14
N GLN A 74 2.06 -9.64 9.44
CA GLN A 74 2.91 -10.69 10.04
C GLN A 74 4.40 -10.35 10.01
N TRP A 75 4.80 -9.38 9.19
CA TRP A 75 6.17 -8.88 9.16
C TRP A 75 6.51 -8.03 10.40
N ASP A 76 7.80 -7.85 10.68
CA ASP A 76 8.31 -7.11 11.86
C ASP A 76 8.10 -5.58 11.73
N TRP A 77 6.85 -5.14 11.75
CA TRP A 77 6.47 -3.74 11.62
C TRP A 77 7.09 -2.85 12.72
N LYS A 78 7.31 -3.39 13.92
CA LYS A 78 7.89 -2.68 15.07
C LYS A 78 9.28 -2.14 14.78
N SER A 79 10.10 -2.90 14.05
CA SER A 79 11.47 -2.49 13.75
C SER A 79 11.55 -1.40 12.69
N TYR A 80 10.46 -1.10 11.98
CA TYR A 80 10.45 -0.11 10.91
C TYR A 80 9.75 1.20 11.29
N LEU A 81 8.69 1.15 12.10
CA LEU A 81 7.89 2.33 12.43
C LEU A 81 8.65 3.38 13.26
N GLY A 82 8.40 4.65 12.94
CA GLY A 82 8.95 5.81 13.63
C GLY A 82 8.46 5.84 15.08
N GLY A 83 9.34 6.25 15.99
CA GLY A 83 9.06 6.25 17.43
C GLY A 83 9.08 4.87 18.11
N LYS A 84 9.25 3.77 17.35
CA LYS A 84 9.31 2.39 17.86
C LYS A 84 8.14 2.04 18.79
N PRO A 85 6.89 2.15 18.31
CA PRO A 85 5.71 1.92 19.13
C PRO A 85 5.62 0.49 19.66
N SER A 86 4.94 0.35 20.79
CA SER A 86 4.45 -0.93 21.28
C SER A 86 3.21 -1.39 20.49
N GLN A 87 2.77 -2.64 20.68
CA GLN A 87 1.55 -3.14 20.04
C GLN A 87 0.32 -2.33 20.43
N SER A 88 0.16 -1.99 21.71
CA SER A 88 -0.98 -1.22 22.19
C SER A 88 -1.08 0.19 21.64
N ASP A 89 0.03 0.73 21.09
CA ASP A 89 0.02 2.05 20.46
C ASP A 89 -0.53 1.98 19.02
N VAL A 90 -0.38 0.83 18.34
CA VAL A 90 -0.74 0.63 16.92
C VAL A 90 -2.07 -0.10 16.75
N ASP A 91 -2.33 -1.12 17.59
CA ASP A 91 -3.58 -1.89 17.67
C ASP A 91 -4.71 -0.97 18.17
N SER A 92 -5.34 -0.30 17.21
CA SER A 92 -6.27 0.81 17.42
C SER A 92 -7.65 0.31 17.84
N ASN A 93 -8.02 -0.88 17.38
CA ASN A 93 -9.29 -1.53 17.69
C ASN A 93 -9.21 -2.42 18.95
N ARG A 94 -7.99 -2.67 19.47
CA ARG A 94 -7.68 -3.47 20.66
C ARG A 94 -8.09 -4.93 20.52
N ASP A 95 -7.96 -5.50 19.33
CA ASP A 95 -8.29 -6.90 19.06
C ASP A 95 -7.12 -7.86 19.33
N GLY A 96 -5.94 -7.34 19.70
CA GLY A 96 -4.75 -8.11 20.00
C GLY A 96 -3.93 -8.46 18.76
N THR A 97 -4.27 -7.92 17.59
CA THR A 97 -3.52 -8.02 16.35
C THR A 97 -3.22 -6.64 15.77
N VAL A 98 -2.27 -6.57 14.84
CA VAL A 98 -1.99 -5.33 14.11
C VAL A 98 -2.17 -5.62 12.63
N THR A 99 -3.02 -4.83 11.99
CA THR A 99 -3.25 -4.90 10.55
C THR A 99 -2.28 -4.00 9.78
N TRP A 100 -2.19 -4.23 8.46
CA TRP A 100 -1.46 -3.33 7.55
C TRP A 100 -2.00 -1.89 7.64
N ALA A 101 -3.33 -1.73 7.67
CA ALA A 101 -4.00 -0.45 7.82
C ALA A 101 -3.56 0.31 9.08
N GLU A 102 -3.43 -0.38 10.21
CA GLU A 102 -3.00 0.23 11.48
C GLU A 102 -1.53 0.61 11.45
N ALA A 103 -0.66 -0.30 11.01
CA ALA A 103 0.77 -0.03 10.87
C ALA A 103 1.05 1.13 9.91
N LYS A 104 0.33 1.20 8.77
CA LYS A 104 0.47 2.29 7.79
C LYS A 104 -0.15 3.59 8.26
N SER A 105 -1.23 3.55 9.04
CA SER A 105 -1.77 4.75 9.71
C SER A 105 -0.77 5.33 10.70
N TRP A 106 -0.07 4.49 11.45
CA TRP A 106 1.05 4.92 12.29
C TRP A 106 2.20 5.49 11.47
N GLN A 107 2.64 4.78 10.42
CA GLN A 107 3.72 5.24 9.55
C GLN A 107 3.42 6.61 8.94
N LEU A 108 2.18 6.84 8.48
CA LEU A 108 1.75 8.13 7.94
C LEU A 108 1.92 9.27 8.96
N THR A 109 1.57 9.02 10.22
CA THR A 109 1.52 10.04 11.28
C THR A 109 2.83 10.24 12.01
N HIS A 110 3.67 9.21 12.10
CA HIS A 110 4.90 9.20 12.88
C HIS A 110 6.16 8.90 12.06
N GLY A 111 6.02 8.65 10.75
CA GLY A 111 7.12 8.28 9.88
C GLY A 111 7.64 6.87 10.12
N ASP A 112 8.85 6.62 9.62
CA ASP A 112 9.60 5.39 9.81
C ASP A 112 11.08 5.68 10.08
N THR A 113 11.85 4.62 10.24
CA THR A 113 13.29 4.67 10.55
C THR A 113 14.16 5.05 9.36
N THR A 114 13.62 5.17 8.15
CA THR A 114 14.39 5.46 6.93
C THR A 114 14.48 6.96 6.62
N GLN A 115 13.62 7.78 7.23
CA GLN A 115 13.64 9.24 7.06
C GLN A 115 14.73 9.97 7.87
N GLN A 116 15.05 11.20 7.44
CA GLN A 116 15.88 12.16 8.19
C GLN A 116 15.17 13.52 8.33
N PRO A 117 14.96 14.05 9.55
CA PRO A 117 15.13 13.35 10.83
C PRO A 117 14.22 12.13 10.90
N THR A 118 14.65 11.09 11.61
CA THR A 118 13.85 9.88 11.76
C THR A 118 12.51 10.21 12.42
N SER A 119 11.48 9.43 12.10
CA SER A 119 10.16 9.52 12.74
C SER A 119 9.43 10.85 12.52
N ARG A 120 9.34 11.33 11.27
CA ARG A 120 8.52 12.50 10.90
C ARG A 120 7.27 12.06 10.11
N ALA A 121 6.14 12.68 10.41
CA ALA A 121 4.91 12.49 9.65
C ALA A 121 5.13 12.69 8.14
N TYR A 122 4.59 11.78 7.34
CA TYR A 122 4.60 11.92 5.88
C TYR A 122 3.57 12.93 5.42
N ALA A 123 3.90 13.68 4.36
CA ALA A 123 2.90 14.47 3.66
C ALA A 123 1.91 13.54 2.93
N LYS A 124 0.61 13.75 3.11
CA LYS A 124 -0.44 12.86 2.56
C LYS A 124 -0.33 12.65 1.04
N HIS A 125 0.03 13.69 0.28
CA HIS A 125 0.19 13.60 -1.17
C HIS A 125 1.38 12.75 -1.63
N ARG A 126 2.26 12.33 -0.70
CA ARG A 126 3.42 11.45 -0.98
C ARG A 126 3.28 10.05 -0.41
N PHE A 127 2.27 9.80 0.42
CA PHE A 127 2.08 8.49 1.05
C PHE A 127 1.12 7.67 0.19
N PRO A 128 1.56 6.56 -0.42
CA PRO A 128 0.72 5.76 -1.28
C PRO A 128 -0.34 4.98 -0.48
N ILE A 129 -1.54 4.85 -1.05
CA ILE A 129 -2.58 3.95 -0.56
C ILE A 129 -2.83 2.78 -1.51
N VAL A 130 -2.71 3.00 -2.83
CA VAL A 130 -2.80 1.97 -3.88
C VAL A 130 -1.60 2.11 -4.79
N ARG A 131 -0.95 1.00 -5.10
CA ARG A 131 0.31 0.98 -5.84
C ARG A 131 0.23 0.01 -7.01
N CYS A 132 0.66 0.47 -8.18
CA CYS A 132 0.69 -0.31 -9.41
C CYS A 132 2.13 -0.56 -9.85
N TYR A 133 2.64 -1.75 -9.54
CA TYR A 133 3.97 -2.20 -9.95
C TYR A 133 4.04 -2.63 -11.41
N TRP A 134 2.90 -3.04 -11.99
CA TRP A 134 2.78 -3.44 -13.39
C TRP A 134 3.04 -2.30 -14.38
N TYR A 135 2.99 -1.05 -13.94
CA TYR A 135 3.13 0.12 -14.80
C TYR A 135 4.43 0.11 -15.62
N ASP A 136 5.56 -0.13 -14.95
CA ASP A 136 6.89 -0.09 -15.58
C ASP A 136 7.47 -1.50 -15.79
N TYR A 137 6.74 -2.53 -15.38
CA TYR A 137 7.18 -3.92 -15.43
C TYR A 137 7.65 -4.40 -16.82
N PRO A 138 7.00 -4.04 -17.94
CA PRO A 138 7.46 -4.43 -19.28
C PRO A 138 8.79 -3.80 -19.73
N HIS A 139 9.22 -2.71 -19.09
CA HIS A 139 10.38 -1.91 -19.49
C HIS A 139 11.51 -1.92 -18.44
N ALA A 140 11.18 -2.33 -17.23
CA ALA A 140 12.13 -2.57 -16.17
C ALA A 140 13.11 -3.69 -16.54
N GLY A 141 14.40 -3.37 -16.56
CA GLY A 141 15.44 -4.39 -16.58
C GLY A 141 15.38 -5.30 -15.34
N ALA A 142 16.31 -6.25 -15.25
CA ALA A 142 16.39 -7.17 -14.10
C ALA A 142 16.64 -6.47 -12.75
N ASN A 143 17.06 -5.19 -12.74
CA ASN A 143 17.32 -4.43 -11.51
C ASN A 143 16.01 -3.89 -10.88
N PRO A 144 15.65 -4.33 -9.66
CA PRO A 144 14.50 -3.81 -8.95
C PRO A 144 14.47 -2.29 -8.77
N GLU A 145 15.63 -1.68 -8.53
CA GLU A 145 15.76 -0.25 -8.24
C GLU A 145 15.52 0.63 -9.48
N SER A 146 15.59 0.05 -10.67
CA SER A 146 15.28 0.76 -11.92
C SER A 146 13.79 0.81 -12.26
N ARG A 147 12.94 0.10 -11.50
CA ARG A 147 11.50 0.06 -11.76
C ARG A 147 10.81 1.30 -11.20
N CYS A 148 9.67 1.65 -11.76
CA CYS A 148 8.78 2.67 -11.21
C CYS A 148 7.39 2.11 -10.87
N THR A 149 6.73 2.77 -9.91
CA THR A 149 5.35 2.50 -9.52
C THR A 149 4.50 3.73 -9.82
N VAL A 150 3.27 3.54 -10.31
CA VAL A 150 2.25 4.59 -10.29
C VAL A 150 1.37 4.37 -9.07
N ASN A 151 1.21 5.41 -8.27
CA ASN A 151 0.56 5.34 -6.97
C ASN A 151 -0.57 6.35 -6.85
N LEU A 152 -1.68 5.93 -6.24
CA LEU A 152 -2.66 6.84 -5.66
C LEU A 152 -2.22 7.14 -4.23
N SER A 153 -2.19 8.41 -3.84
CA SER A 153 -1.87 8.84 -2.47
C SER A 153 -3.06 8.73 -1.51
N VAL A 154 -2.76 8.74 -0.20
CA VAL A 154 -3.75 8.65 0.89
C VAL A 154 -4.67 9.88 0.98
N ASP A 155 -4.32 11.01 0.35
CA ASP A 155 -5.25 12.14 0.18
C ASP A 155 -6.35 11.87 -0.86
N LEU A 156 -6.25 10.76 -1.60
CA LEU A 156 -7.11 10.33 -2.70
C LEU A 156 -7.18 11.31 -3.88
N GLN A 157 -6.32 12.32 -3.94
CA GLN A 157 -6.32 13.37 -4.96
C GLN A 157 -5.05 13.35 -5.82
N THR A 158 -3.94 12.86 -5.26
CA THR A 158 -2.65 12.87 -5.95
C THR A 158 -2.38 11.50 -6.57
N VAL A 159 -2.01 11.50 -7.85
CA VAL A 159 -1.40 10.35 -8.52
C VAL A 159 0.04 10.72 -8.82
N PHE A 160 0.98 9.87 -8.42
CA PHE A 160 2.40 10.15 -8.55
C PHE A 160 3.19 8.90 -8.93
N VAL A 161 4.33 9.12 -9.58
CA VAL A 161 5.32 8.09 -9.87
C VAL A 161 6.37 8.08 -8.76
N ALA A 162 6.77 6.89 -8.32
CA ALA A 162 7.82 6.71 -7.32
C ALA A 162 8.65 5.46 -7.61
N GLN A 163 9.83 5.37 -7.00
CA GLN A 163 10.58 4.10 -6.95
C GLN A 163 9.81 3.05 -6.12
N PRO A 164 10.18 1.76 -6.18
CA PRO A 164 9.50 0.73 -5.40
C PRO A 164 9.61 0.98 -3.89
N TRP A 165 10.71 1.56 -3.41
CA TRP A 165 10.88 2.01 -2.03
C TRP A 165 10.59 3.51 -1.93
N TRP A 166 9.32 3.87 -2.07
CA TRP A 166 8.86 5.25 -2.09
C TRP A 166 9.28 6.05 -0.84
N GLU A 167 9.51 5.38 0.30
CA GLU A 167 10.00 5.99 1.53
C GLU A 167 11.41 6.58 1.39
N LYS A 168 12.22 6.01 0.49
CA LYS A 168 13.60 6.44 0.22
C LYS A 168 13.69 7.58 -0.80
N ASP A 169 12.58 7.90 -1.48
CA ASP A 169 12.55 8.96 -2.48
C ASP A 169 12.78 10.32 -1.79
N ARG A 170 13.88 10.98 -2.12
CA ARG A 170 14.21 12.30 -1.56
C ARG A 170 13.12 13.31 -1.96
N PRO A 171 12.76 14.27 -1.06
CA PRO A 171 11.92 15.41 -1.42
C PRO A 171 12.51 16.29 -2.51
#